data_AF-A0A8T4ZBR7-F1
#
_entry.id   AF-A0A8T4ZBR7-F1
#
_cell.length_a   1.000
_cell.length_b   1.000
_cell.length_c   1.000
_cell.angle_alpha   90.00
_cell.angle_beta   90.00
_cell.angle_gamma   90.00
#
_symmetry.space_group_name_H-M   'P 1'
#
loop_
_entity.id
_entity.type
_entity.pdbx_description
1 polymer ?
#
loop_
_entity_poly.entity_id
_entity_poly.type
_entity_poly.pdbx_seq_one_letter_code
_entity_poly.pdbx_strand_id
1 'polypeptide(L)'
;MNNESNVLLTLASLLVLWGVFVLASYMLKLQRFGLEVHPLYALYKSTRLNSFLEKLGRLNPKFWRIIGNISVTMAVGEAALVTLLLAKNLYNLFFSPTEALSVTPLIPGLTIKLFSLPGFLLSAGLAILLHEISHGIQCVIEGIPIKSSAILLAVVTFGGAVEPDEKSIEEADRMSKLRVFASGSFINLLTGLIALLLSIPLRGVLPDYLYAFIDPMRFTFTNLSINLALVNMLPIYPLDGGQMLNAFLRPMQKVGSWIQKIAMYGFLALLLSNIALSLMRFGLISI
;
A
#
# COMPACT_ATOMS: atom_id res chain seq x y z
N MET A 1 31.35 11.58 9.99
CA MET A 1 31.27 10.63 8.86
C MET A 1 30.19 11.13 7.91
N ASN A 2 30.50 11.27 6.62
CA ASN A 2 29.59 11.87 5.63
C ASN A 2 28.26 11.12 5.56
N ASN A 3 27.17 11.87 5.34
CA ASN A 3 25.81 11.33 5.27
C ASN A 3 25.69 10.21 4.20
N GLU A 4 26.42 10.34 3.09
CA GLU A 4 26.51 9.34 2.02
C GLU A 4 27.14 8.02 2.49
N SER A 5 28.19 8.07 3.32
CA SER A 5 28.84 6.88 3.87
C SER A 5 27.89 6.09 4.77
N ASN A 6 27.03 6.78 5.52
CA ASN A 6 26.01 6.16 6.36
C ASN A 6 24.89 5.52 5.52
N VAL A 7 24.46 6.17 4.42
CA VAL A 7 23.46 5.61 3.51
C VAL A 7 23.96 4.32 2.85
N LEU A 8 25.19 4.35 2.30
CA LEU A 8 25.79 3.17 1.68
C LEU A 8 25.97 2.03 2.68
N LEU A 9 26.40 2.34 3.90
CA LEU A 9 26.55 1.34 4.96
C LEU A 9 25.21 0.74 5.39
N THR A 10 24.15 1.53 5.51
CA THR A 10 22.79 1.03 5.80
C THR A 10 22.28 0.13 4.67
N LEU A 11 22.41 0.55 3.41
CA LEU A 11 21.99 -0.25 2.26
C LEU A 11 22.78 -1.57 2.18
N ALA A 12 24.10 -1.51 2.36
CA ALA A 12 24.94 -2.71 2.41
C ALA A 12 24.52 -3.64 3.56
N SER A 13 24.22 -3.08 4.73
CA SER A 13 23.76 -3.85 5.90
C SER A 13 22.41 -4.53 5.62
N LEU A 14 21.45 -3.85 4.99
CA LEU A 14 20.17 -4.44 4.58
C LEU A 14 20.37 -5.58 3.58
N LEU A 15 21.26 -5.41 2.59
CA LEU A 15 21.58 -6.46 1.61
C LEU A 15 22.26 -7.67 2.27
N VAL A 16 23.18 -7.45 3.21
CA VAL A 16 23.83 -8.52 3.97
C VAL A 16 22.81 -9.26 4.83
N LEU A 17 21.98 -8.55 5.60
CA LEU A 17 20.91 -9.15 6.41
C LEU A 17 19.92 -9.94 5.55
N TRP A 18 19.57 -9.41 4.38
CA TRP A 18 18.73 -10.11 3.41
C TRP A 18 19.40 -11.37 2.87
N GLY A 19 20.67 -11.31 2.51
CA GLY A 19 21.45 -12.47 2.08
C GLY A 19 21.51 -13.56 3.16
N VAL A 20 21.72 -13.17 4.42
CA VAL A 20 21.68 -14.08 5.57
C VAL A 20 20.30 -14.71 5.73
N PHE A 21 19.23 -13.93 5.62
CA PHE A 21 17.85 -14.43 5.67
C PHE A 21 17.58 -15.44 4.55
N VAL A 22 17.97 -15.13 3.31
CA VAL A 22 17.81 -16.03 2.16
C VAL A 22 18.57 -17.33 2.39
N LEU A 23 19.83 -17.27 2.81
CA LEU A 23 20.64 -18.46 3.12
C LEU A 23 20.01 -19.30 4.25
N ALA A 24 19.63 -18.65 5.36
CA ALA A 24 18.96 -19.31 6.48
C ALA A 24 17.65 -19.97 6.05
N SER A 25 16.88 -19.34 5.16
CA SER A 25 15.62 -19.88 4.65
C SER A 25 15.82 -21.19 3.89
N TYR A 26 16.85 -21.29 3.05
CA TYR A 26 17.20 -22.50 2.33
C TYR A 26 17.80 -23.57 3.27
N MET A 27 18.67 -23.18 4.21
CA MET A 27 19.27 -24.12 5.17
C MET A 27 18.23 -24.75 6.10
N LEU A 28 17.28 -23.96 6.60
CA LEU A 28 16.21 -24.43 7.48
C LEU A 28 15.01 -25.03 6.70
N LYS A 29 15.11 -25.08 5.37
CA LYS A 29 14.06 -25.57 4.45
C LYS A 29 12.70 -24.93 4.74
N LEU A 30 12.67 -23.61 4.97
CA LEU A 30 11.47 -22.88 5.35
C LEU A 30 10.36 -22.93 4.27
N GLN A 31 10.71 -23.30 3.04
CA GLN A 31 9.79 -23.57 1.94
C GLN A 31 8.74 -24.63 2.32
N ARG A 32 9.09 -25.60 3.18
CA ARG A 32 8.15 -26.63 3.67
C ARG A 32 7.02 -26.07 4.54
N PHE A 33 7.18 -24.85 5.05
CA PHE A 33 6.19 -24.16 5.87
C PHE A 33 5.38 -23.12 5.07
N GLY A 34 5.55 -23.06 3.75
CA GLY A 34 4.84 -22.11 2.87
C GLY A 34 5.57 -20.78 2.63
N LEU A 35 6.86 -20.70 2.96
CA LEU A 35 7.70 -19.54 2.65
C LEU A 35 8.38 -19.67 1.28
N GLU A 36 7.88 -18.96 0.29
CA GLU A 36 8.51 -18.81 -1.03
C GLU A 36 9.55 -17.69 -0.96
N VAL A 37 10.80 -17.97 -1.29
CA VAL A 37 11.91 -16.99 -1.20
C VAL A 37 12.48 -16.75 -2.58
N HIS A 38 12.50 -15.48 -2.98
CA HIS A 38 13.07 -14.97 -4.22
C HIS A 38 14.24 -14.02 -3.91
N PRO A 39 15.08 -13.66 -4.91
CA PRO A 39 16.26 -12.83 -4.66
C PRO A 39 15.99 -11.48 -4.00
N LEU A 40 14.82 -10.87 -4.23
CA LEU A 40 14.49 -9.52 -3.74
C LEU A 40 13.25 -9.48 -2.82
N TYR A 41 12.53 -10.59 -2.69
CA TYR A 41 11.35 -10.68 -1.84
C TYR A 41 11.08 -12.12 -1.39
N ALA A 42 10.29 -12.27 -0.33
CA ALA A 42 9.79 -13.52 0.18
C ALA A 42 8.29 -13.40 0.45
N LEU A 43 7.56 -14.48 0.21
CA LEU A 43 6.13 -14.59 0.36
C LEU A 43 5.83 -15.72 1.32
N TYR A 44 5.12 -15.42 2.40
CA TYR A 44 4.54 -16.43 3.27
C TYR A 44 3.06 -16.59 2.95
N LYS A 45 2.69 -17.69 2.29
CA LYS A 45 1.29 -17.97 1.90
C LYS A 45 0.58 -18.80 2.95
N SER A 46 -0.68 -18.46 3.22
CA SER A 46 -1.52 -19.14 4.19
C SER A 46 -3.00 -19.05 3.80
N THR A 47 -3.74 -20.12 4.01
CA THR A 47 -5.21 -20.16 3.80
C THR A 47 -5.99 -19.90 5.07
N ARG A 48 -5.31 -19.68 6.21
CA ARG A 48 -5.95 -19.55 7.53
C ARG A 48 -6.93 -18.38 7.59
N LEU A 49 -6.63 -17.29 6.87
CA LEU A 49 -7.46 -16.09 6.86
C LEU A 49 -8.71 -16.26 5.97
N ASN A 50 -8.72 -17.17 5.00
CA ASN A 50 -9.82 -17.34 4.04
C ASN A 50 -11.15 -17.62 4.75
N SER A 51 -11.14 -18.54 5.73
CA SER A 51 -12.34 -18.88 6.50
C SER A 51 -12.89 -17.71 7.32
N PHE A 52 -12.00 -16.82 7.80
CA PHE A 52 -12.37 -15.61 8.52
C PHE A 52 -12.98 -14.57 7.57
N LEU A 53 -12.38 -14.37 6.40
CA LEU A 53 -12.90 -13.46 5.36
C LEU A 53 -14.26 -13.91 4.85
N GLU A 54 -14.45 -15.22 4.62
CA GLU A 54 -15.75 -15.80 4.25
C GLU A 54 -16.82 -15.53 5.30
N LYS A 55 -16.49 -15.71 6.59
CA LYS A 55 -17.41 -15.41 7.69
C LYS A 55 -17.78 -13.94 7.69
N LEU A 56 -16.80 -13.04 7.65
CA LEU A 56 -17.03 -11.59 7.67
C LEU A 56 -17.88 -11.13 6.48
N GLY A 57 -17.55 -11.57 5.26
CA GLY A 57 -18.30 -11.22 4.05
C GLY A 57 -19.75 -11.71 4.10
N ARG A 58 -20.01 -12.88 4.72
CA ARG A 58 -21.37 -13.44 4.86
C ARG A 58 -22.21 -12.81 5.97
N LEU A 59 -21.63 -12.05 6.91
CA LEU A 59 -22.38 -11.43 8.02
C LEU A 59 -23.48 -10.49 7.52
N ASN A 60 -23.16 -9.62 6.56
CA ASN A 60 -24.15 -8.71 5.97
C ASN A 60 -23.77 -8.39 4.52
N PRO A 61 -24.16 -9.24 3.55
CA PRO A 61 -23.76 -9.06 2.15
C PRO A 61 -24.26 -7.75 1.52
N LYS A 62 -25.41 -7.25 1.97
CA LYS A 62 -25.95 -5.97 1.49
C LYS A 62 -25.08 -4.79 1.94
N PHE A 63 -24.67 -4.78 3.21
CA PHE A 63 -23.77 -3.78 3.75
C PHE A 63 -22.45 -3.73 2.99
N TRP A 64 -21.79 -4.88 2.82
CA TRP A 64 -20.52 -4.94 2.09
C TRP A 64 -20.64 -4.56 0.62
N ARG A 65 -21.76 -4.90 -0.04
CA ARG A 65 -22.03 -4.45 -1.41
C ARG A 65 -22.21 -2.94 -1.52
N ILE A 66 -22.82 -2.29 -0.53
CA ILE A 66 -22.90 -0.83 -0.45
C ILE A 66 -21.50 -0.24 -0.30
N ILE A 67 -20.69 -0.78 0.62
CA ILE A 67 -19.29 -0.37 0.78
C ILE A 67 -18.55 -0.49 -0.55
N GLY A 68 -18.61 -1.63 -1.24
CA GLY A 68 -17.96 -1.81 -2.54
C GLY A 68 -18.40 -0.78 -3.58
N ASN A 69 -19.69 -0.43 -3.66
CA ASN A 69 -20.16 0.62 -4.56
C ASN A 69 -19.59 2.00 -4.20
N ILE A 70 -19.56 2.35 -2.91
CA ILE A 70 -18.95 3.60 -2.42
C ILE A 70 -17.47 3.62 -2.77
N SER A 71 -16.76 2.50 -2.57
CA SER A 71 -15.34 2.37 -2.89
C SER A 71 -15.05 2.70 -4.35
N VAL A 72 -15.86 2.17 -5.30
CA VAL A 72 -15.69 2.47 -6.73
C VAL A 72 -15.83 3.96 -7.03
N THR A 73 -16.81 4.64 -6.42
CA THR A 73 -16.99 6.09 -6.59
C THR A 73 -15.83 6.87 -5.98
N MET A 74 -15.38 6.49 -4.78
CA MET A 74 -14.29 7.15 -4.08
C MET A 74 -12.94 6.97 -4.79
N ALA A 75 -12.68 5.80 -5.36
CA ALA A 75 -11.46 5.49 -6.10
C ALA A 75 -11.21 6.47 -7.26
N VAL A 76 -12.26 6.91 -7.97
CA VAL A 76 -12.14 7.93 -9.01
C VAL A 76 -11.68 9.27 -8.42
N GLY A 77 -12.23 9.65 -7.27
CA GLY A 77 -11.84 10.85 -6.54
C GLY A 77 -10.41 10.77 -6.00
N GLU A 78 -10.01 9.63 -5.44
CA GLU A 78 -8.66 9.36 -4.95
C GLU A 78 -7.62 9.43 -6.08
N ALA A 79 -7.92 8.78 -7.23
CA ALA A 79 -7.07 8.82 -8.42
C ALA A 79 -6.92 10.26 -8.96
N ALA A 80 -8.00 11.03 -9.03
CA ALA A 80 -7.96 12.43 -9.43
C ALA A 80 -7.15 13.28 -8.43
N LEU A 81 -7.36 13.09 -7.13
CA LEU A 81 -6.69 13.82 -6.07
C LEU A 81 -5.17 13.56 -6.09
N VAL A 82 -4.73 12.29 -6.12
CA VAL A 82 -3.29 11.96 -6.15
C VAL A 82 -2.62 12.51 -7.42
N THR A 83 -3.33 12.49 -8.55
CA THR A 83 -2.84 13.07 -9.82
C THR A 83 -2.60 14.56 -9.66
N LEU A 84 -3.59 15.29 -9.12
CA LEU A 84 -3.49 16.74 -8.89
C LEU A 84 -2.40 17.08 -7.88
N LEU A 85 -2.27 16.32 -6.79
CA LEU A 85 -1.23 16.52 -5.78
C LEU A 85 0.17 16.34 -6.38
N LEU A 86 0.41 15.26 -7.12
CA LEU A 86 1.72 15.01 -7.74
C LEU A 86 2.04 16.00 -8.86
N ALA A 87 1.06 16.39 -9.67
CA ALA A 87 1.25 17.39 -10.72
C ALA A 87 1.55 18.78 -10.14
N LYS A 88 0.77 19.21 -9.13
CA LYS A 88 1.01 20.46 -8.42
C LYS A 88 2.37 20.45 -7.71
N ASN A 89 2.73 19.33 -7.07
CA ASN A 89 4.01 19.22 -6.40
C ASN A 89 5.20 19.27 -7.38
N LEU A 90 5.07 18.63 -8.55
CA LEU A 90 6.06 18.72 -9.61
C LEU A 90 6.22 20.17 -10.09
N TYR A 91 5.13 20.89 -10.29
CA TYR A 91 5.17 22.32 -10.61
C TYR A 91 5.89 23.13 -9.52
N ASN A 92 5.53 22.92 -8.24
CA ASN A 92 6.15 23.61 -7.12
C ASN A 92 7.65 23.32 -7.02
N LEU A 93 8.08 22.08 -7.31
CA LEU A 93 9.50 21.71 -7.31
C LEU A 93 10.33 22.53 -8.31
N PHE A 94 9.76 22.94 -9.43
CA PHE A 94 10.44 23.80 -10.42
C PHE A 94 10.26 25.29 -10.14
N PHE A 95 9.06 25.73 -9.80
CA PHE A 95 8.69 27.15 -9.85
C PHE A 95 8.40 27.78 -8.48
N SER A 96 7.95 27.00 -7.51
CA SER A 96 7.59 27.48 -6.15
C SER A 96 8.23 26.60 -5.07
N PRO A 97 9.56 26.64 -4.91
CA PRO A 97 10.33 25.74 -4.04
C PRO A 97 9.84 25.63 -2.60
N THR A 98 9.40 26.76 -2.03
CA THR A 98 8.97 26.89 -0.64
C THR A 98 7.60 26.26 -0.39
N GLU A 99 6.84 25.99 -1.44
CA GLU A 99 5.54 25.31 -1.39
C GLU A 99 5.63 23.84 -1.83
N ALA A 100 6.82 23.37 -2.21
CA ALA A 100 7.03 21.99 -2.62
C ALA A 100 7.08 21.08 -1.38
N LEU A 101 6.36 19.96 -1.45
CA LEU A 101 6.39 18.89 -0.47
C LEU A 101 7.44 17.85 -0.89
N SER A 102 8.18 17.35 0.09
CA SER A 102 9.11 16.25 -0.13
C SER A 102 8.35 14.94 -0.32
N VAL A 103 8.58 14.27 -1.45
CA VAL A 103 8.09 12.91 -1.73
C VAL A 103 9.28 11.98 -1.62
N THR A 104 9.34 11.20 -0.54
CA THR A 104 10.46 10.29 -0.25
C THR A 104 9.94 8.89 0.05
N PRO A 105 10.54 7.82 -0.51
CA PRO A 105 10.15 6.45 -0.17
C PRO A 105 10.45 6.13 1.29
N LEU A 106 9.58 5.35 1.94
CA LEU A 106 9.75 4.91 3.33
C LEU A 106 10.59 3.64 3.35
N ILE A 107 11.83 3.76 3.82
CA ILE A 107 12.84 2.71 3.86
C ILE A 107 13.38 2.60 5.28
N PRO A 108 13.20 1.44 5.95
CA PRO A 108 13.75 1.17 7.28
C PRO A 108 15.25 1.47 7.38
N GLY A 109 15.65 2.27 8.37
CA GLY A 109 17.05 2.62 8.63
C GLY A 109 17.61 3.74 7.76
N LEU A 110 16.91 4.16 6.70
CA LEU A 110 17.26 5.34 5.89
C LEU A 110 16.32 6.50 6.16
N THR A 111 15.04 6.33 5.81
CA THR A 111 14.03 7.38 5.93
C THR A 111 13.08 7.12 7.10
N ILE A 112 13.09 5.90 7.65
CA ILE A 112 12.48 5.60 8.95
C ILE A 112 13.59 5.37 9.97
N LYS A 113 13.60 6.16 11.05
CA LYS A 113 14.58 5.99 12.15
C LYS A 113 14.41 4.63 12.82
N LEU A 114 15.53 3.98 13.17
CA LEU A 114 15.51 2.64 13.80
C LEU A 114 14.68 2.58 15.09
N PHE A 115 14.71 3.64 15.91
CA PHE A 115 13.90 3.73 17.12
C PHE A 115 12.40 3.80 16.84
N SER A 116 11.99 4.43 15.73
CA SER A 116 10.60 4.52 15.30
C SER A 116 10.11 3.26 14.57
N LEU A 117 11.03 2.35 14.20
CA LEU A 117 10.73 1.19 13.37
C LEU A 117 9.66 0.27 13.97
N PRO A 118 9.66 -0.09 15.27
CA PRO A 118 8.61 -0.94 15.82
C PRO A 118 7.21 -0.33 15.68
N GLY A 119 7.07 0.97 15.97
CA GLY A 119 5.82 1.70 15.81
C GLY A 119 5.38 1.79 14.35
N PHE A 120 6.34 2.07 13.46
CA PHE A 120 6.11 2.08 12.01
C PHE A 120 5.63 0.74 11.49
N LEU A 121 6.30 -0.37 11.83
CA LEU A 121 5.94 -1.72 11.39
C LEU A 121 4.55 -2.12 11.87
N LEU A 122 4.19 -1.78 13.12
CA LEU A 122 2.86 -2.03 13.66
C LEU A 122 1.79 -1.22 12.91
N SER A 123 2.02 0.07 12.67
CA SER A 123 1.08 0.93 11.95
C SER A 123 0.93 0.53 10.48
N ALA A 124 2.02 0.30 9.75
CA ALA A 124 1.98 -0.16 8.36
C ALA A 124 1.38 -1.58 8.26
N GLY A 125 1.73 -2.49 9.17
CA GLY A 125 1.16 -3.83 9.22
C GLY A 125 -0.35 -3.81 9.41
N LEU A 126 -0.85 -2.94 10.30
CA LEU A 126 -2.29 -2.77 10.50
C LEU A 126 -2.98 -2.17 9.26
N ALA A 127 -2.41 -1.14 8.64
CA ALA A 127 -2.98 -0.52 7.44
C ALA A 127 -3.07 -1.52 6.28
N ILE A 128 -1.98 -2.23 6.01
CA ILE A 128 -1.93 -3.29 4.99
C ILE A 128 -2.92 -4.41 5.31
N LEU A 129 -2.99 -4.87 6.55
CA LEU A 129 -3.92 -5.92 6.95
C LEU A 129 -5.38 -5.52 6.66
N LEU A 130 -5.77 -4.29 7.03
CA LEU A 130 -7.13 -3.79 6.80
C LEU A 130 -7.43 -3.65 5.30
N HIS A 131 -6.45 -3.19 4.52
CA HIS A 131 -6.50 -3.11 3.06
C HIS A 131 -6.78 -4.48 2.43
N GLU A 132 -5.99 -5.49 2.78
CA GLU A 132 -6.12 -6.85 2.24
C GLU A 132 -7.41 -7.55 2.68
N ILE A 133 -7.80 -7.38 3.96
CA ILE A 133 -9.10 -7.88 4.45
C ILE A 133 -10.24 -7.30 3.61
N SER A 134 -10.18 -6.03 3.22
CA SER A 134 -11.20 -5.41 2.40
C SER A 134 -11.31 -6.06 1.02
N HIS A 135 -10.19 -6.29 0.33
CA HIS A 135 -10.18 -7.03 -0.94
C HIS A 135 -10.80 -8.40 -0.78
N GLY A 136 -10.41 -9.13 0.27
CA GLY A 136 -10.92 -10.47 0.56
C GLY A 136 -12.42 -10.50 0.83
N ILE A 137 -12.93 -9.58 1.64
CA ILE A 137 -14.38 -9.43 1.87
C ILE A 137 -15.08 -9.19 0.53
N GLN A 138 -14.53 -8.32 -0.32
CA GLN A 138 -15.19 -7.99 -1.57
C GLN A 138 -15.12 -9.12 -2.61
N CYS A 139 -14.07 -9.94 -2.60
CA CYS A 139 -14.02 -11.20 -3.34
C CYS A 139 -15.19 -12.13 -2.91
N VAL A 140 -15.45 -12.26 -1.61
CA VAL A 140 -16.57 -13.08 -1.09
C VAL A 140 -17.92 -12.54 -1.58
N ILE A 141 -18.12 -11.23 -1.58
CA ILE A 141 -19.38 -10.59 -2.02
C ILE A 141 -19.63 -10.74 -3.52
N GLU A 142 -18.58 -10.76 -4.31
CA GLU A 142 -18.63 -10.92 -5.77
C GLU A 142 -18.52 -12.39 -6.20
N GLY A 143 -18.45 -13.34 -5.27
CA GLY A 143 -18.38 -14.77 -5.56
C GLY A 143 -17.04 -15.22 -6.17
N ILE A 144 -15.97 -14.44 -5.96
CA ILE A 144 -14.62 -14.74 -6.45
C ILE A 144 -13.88 -15.55 -5.36
N PRO A 145 -13.52 -16.82 -5.61
CA PRO A 145 -12.81 -17.65 -4.63
C PRO A 145 -11.45 -17.05 -4.25
N ILE A 146 -11.08 -17.14 -2.97
CA ILE A 146 -9.77 -16.73 -2.46
C ILE A 146 -8.87 -17.96 -2.40
N LYS A 147 -7.75 -17.96 -3.13
CA LYS A 147 -6.76 -19.04 -3.12
C LYS A 147 -5.96 -19.02 -1.83
N SER A 148 -5.36 -17.89 -1.51
CA SER A 148 -4.51 -17.74 -0.33
C SER A 148 -4.46 -16.28 0.14
N SER A 149 -3.96 -16.07 1.35
CA SER A 149 -3.48 -14.77 1.80
C SER A 149 -1.97 -14.87 2.03
N ALA A 150 -1.22 -13.85 1.63
CA ALA A 150 0.21 -13.81 1.72
C ALA A 150 0.70 -12.61 2.53
N ILE A 151 1.80 -12.80 3.25
CA ILE A 151 2.63 -11.70 3.76
C ILE A 151 3.83 -11.60 2.83
N LEU A 152 4.06 -10.41 2.29
CA LEU A 152 5.21 -10.08 1.45
C LEU A 152 6.27 -9.40 2.31
N LEU A 153 7.50 -9.89 2.24
CA LEU A 153 8.67 -9.22 2.79
C LEU A 153 9.66 -8.99 1.66
N ALA A 154 10.03 -7.75 1.38
CA ALA A 154 11.04 -7.38 0.40
C ALA A 154 12.24 -6.72 1.09
N VAL A 155 13.37 -6.61 0.39
CA VAL A 155 14.62 -6.06 0.95
C VAL A 155 14.42 -4.72 1.67
N VAL A 156 13.55 -3.87 1.13
CA VAL A 156 13.33 -2.50 1.61
C VAL A 156 11.89 -2.19 2.01
N THR A 157 10.98 -3.16 1.91
CA THR A 157 9.55 -2.94 2.19
C THR A 157 8.87 -4.23 2.64
N PHE A 158 7.64 -4.13 3.10
CA PHE A 158 6.79 -5.28 3.40
C PHE A 158 5.35 -4.98 2.97
N GLY A 159 4.58 -6.03 2.77
CA GLY A 159 3.25 -5.98 2.18
C GLY A 159 2.40 -7.16 2.62
N GLY A 160 1.16 -7.16 2.16
CA GLY A 160 0.23 -8.27 2.25
C GLY A 160 -0.38 -8.48 0.88
N ALA A 161 -1.03 -9.63 0.70
CA ALA A 161 -1.86 -9.87 -0.46
C ALA A 161 -2.99 -10.82 -0.09
N VAL A 162 -4.20 -10.55 -0.54
CA VAL A 162 -5.22 -11.58 -0.74
C VAL A 162 -5.18 -11.98 -2.20
N GLU A 163 -4.92 -13.26 -2.46
CA GLU A 163 -4.83 -13.81 -3.81
C GLU A 163 -6.19 -14.36 -4.25
N PRO A 164 -6.97 -13.64 -5.07
CA PRO A 164 -8.16 -14.20 -5.70
C PRO A 164 -7.78 -15.28 -6.72
N ASP A 165 -8.72 -16.16 -7.04
CA ASP A 165 -8.58 -17.04 -8.20
C ASP A 165 -8.53 -16.20 -9.49
N GLU A 166 -7.38 -16.22 -10.15
CA GLU A 166 -7.09 -15.47 -11.39
C GLU A 166 -8.13 -15.70 -12.49
N LYS A 167 -8.59 -16.94 -12.69
CA LYS A 167 -9.60 -17.23 -13.72
C LYS A 167 -10.94 -16.59 -13.35
N SER A 168 -11.37 -16.77 -12.11
CA SER A 168 -12.63 -16.21 -11.60
C SER A 168 -12.63 -14.68 -11.66
N ILE A 169 -11.54 -14.01 -11.28
CA ILE A 169 -11.45 -12.54 -11.38
C ILE A 169 -11.35 -12.07 -12.84
N GLU A 170 -10.74 -12.87 -13.73
CA GLU A 170 -10.72 -12.58 -15.15
C GLU A 170 -12.10 -12.69 -15.81
N GLU A 171 -12.91 -13.66 -15.40
CA GLU A 171 -14.26 -13.91 -15.93
C GLU A 171 -15.33 -13.03 -15.28
N ALA A 172 -15.07 -12.49 -14.09
CA ALA A 172 -15.99 -11.59 -13.38
C ALA A 172 -16.42 -10.39 -14.23
N ASP A 173 -17.60 -9.84 -13.94
CA ASP A 173 -18.05 -8.62 -14.60
C ASP A 173 -17.22 -7.39 -14.18
N ARG A 174 -17.36 -6.32 -14.96
CA ARG A 174 -16.57 -5.10 -14.75
C ARG A 174 -16.79 -4.52 -13.36
N MET A 175 -18.03 -4.47 -12.87
CA MET A 175 -18.33 -3.88 -11.58
C MET A 175 -17.80 -4.72 -10.43
N SER A 176 -17.86 -6.05 -10.53
CA SER A 176 -17.21 -6.94 -9.55
C SER A 176 -15.71 -6.65 -9.41
N LYS A 177 -14.99 -6.54 -10.54
CA LYS A 177 -13.55 -6.20 -10.52
C LYS A 177 -13.29 -4.84 -9.91
N LEU A 178 -14.05 -3.83 -10.32
CA LEU A 178 -13.90 -2.47 -9.80
C LEU A 178 -14.14 -2.43 -8.28
N ARG A 179 -15.15 -3.13 -7.77
CA ARG A 179 -15.39 -3.20 -6.31
C ARG A 179 -14.25 -3.88 -5.57
N VAL A 180 -13.74 -5.00 -6.10
CA VAL A 180 -12.60 -5.69 -5.49
C VAL A 180 -11.40 -4.74 -5.40
N PHE A 181 -10.95 -4.19 -6.52
CA PHE A 181 -9.75 -3.34 -6.57
C PHE A 181 -9.91 -2.00 -5.84
N ALA A 182 -11.11 -1.40 -5.84
CA ALA A 182 -11.31 -0.13 -5.14
C ALA A 182 -11.38 -0.26 -3.61
N SER A 183 -11.80 -1.43 -3.10
CA SER A 183 -12.16 -1.59 -1.68
C SER A 183 -10.98 -1.39 -0.72
N GLY A 184 -9.79 -1.92 -1.05
CA GLY A 184 -8.59 -1.77 -0.22
C GLY A 184 -8.22 -0.31 0.00
N SER A 185 -8.17 0.48 -1.08
CA SER A 185 -7.88 1.91 -0.98
C SER A 185 -8.91 2.66 -0.14
N PHE A 186 -10.20 2.40 -0.39
CA PHE A 186 -11.28 3.03 0.36
C PHE A 186 -11.18 2.76 1.86
N ILE A 187 -10.88 1.52 2.28
CA ILE A 187 -10.73 1.20 3.70
C ILE A 187 -9.51 1.87 4.32
N ASN A 188 -8.41 2.00 3.59
CA ASN A 188 -7.26 2.77 4.04
C ASN A 188 -7.62 4.26 4.20
N LEU A 189 -8.31 4.87 3.23
CA LEU A 189 -8.75 6.25 3.36
C LEU A 189 -9.71 6.42 4.55
N LEU A 190 -10.73 5.56 4.66
CA LEU A 190 -11.72 5.61 5.73
C LEU A 190 -11.08 5.48 7.12
N THR A 191 -10.22 4.49 7.31
CA THR A 191 -9.56 4.25 8.60
C THR A 191 -8.55 5.35 8.94
N GLY A 192 -7.84 5.89 7.94
CA GLY A 192 -6.98 7.05 8.10
C GLY A 192 -7.74 8.30 8.53
N LEU A 193 -8.89 8.59 7.88
CA LEU A 193 -9.76 9.71 8.25
C LEU A 193 -10.37 9.53 9.64
N ILE A 194 -10.82 8.33 10.00
CA ILE A 194 -11.29 8.04 11.36
C ILE A 194 -10.17 8.30 12.37
N ALA A 195 -8.97 7.78 12.15
CA ALA A 195 -7.83 8.00 13.04
C ALA A 195 -7.44 9.48 13.15
N LEU A 196 -7.55 10.24 12.05
CA LEU A 196 -7.35 11.69 12.03
C LEU A 196 -8.40 12.41 12.90
N LEU A 197 -9.69 12.09 12.75
CA LEU A 197 -10.77 12.69 13.53
C LEU A 197 -10.68 12.34 15.01
N LEU A 198 -10.19 11.15 15.35
CA LEU A 198 -9.97 10.72 16.73
C LEU A 198 -8.78 11.41 17.41
N SER A 199 -7.90 12.11 16.67
CA SER A 199 -6.72 12.75 17.25
C SER A 199 -7.06 13.80 18.32
N ILE A 200 -8.12 14.60 18.10
CA ILE A 200 -8.57 15.67 18.99
C ILE A 200 -9.15 15.13 20.30
N PRO A 201 -10.19 14.26 20.29
CA PRO A 201 -10.77 13.75 21.53
C PRO A 201 -9.79 12.86 22.33
N LEU A 202 -8.90 12.13 21.66
CA LEU A 202 -7.96 11.24 22.34
C LEU A 202 -7.03 12.00 23.30
N ARG A 203 -6.61 13.22 22.92
CA ARG A 203 -5.76 14.07 23.77
C ARG A 203 -6.47 14.53 25.05
N GLY A 204 -7.79 14.72 24.99
CA GLY A 204 -8.57 15.15 26.16
C GLY A 204 -8.94 14.04 27.13
N VAL A 205 -8.84 12.76 26.71
CA VAL A 205 -9.29 11.60 27.49
C VAL A 205 -8.15 10.82 28.13
N LEU A 206 -7.01 10.69 27.43
CA LEU A 206 -5.90 9.87 27.92
C LEU A 206 -4.97 10.65 28.87
N PRO A 207 -4.40 9.99 29.90
CA PRO A 207 -3.27 10.55 30.64
C PRO A 207 -2.09 10.86 29.72
N ASP A 208 -1.32 11.91 30.02
CA ASP A 208 -0.25 12.42 29.15
C ASP A 208 0.76 11.35 28.73
N TYR A 209 1.17 10.47 29.65
CA TYR A 209 2.12 9.39 29.35
C TYR A 209 1.56 8.37 28.34
N LEU A 210 0.26 8.08 28.41
CA LEU A 210 -0.39 7.14 27.51
C LEU A 210 -0.65 7.79 26.15
N TYR A 211 -1.03 9.08 26.14
CA TYR A 211 -1.12 9.85 24.90
C TYR A 211 0.24 9.91 24.20
N ALA A 212 1.31 10.28 24.91
CA ALA A 212 2.66 10.34 24.35
C ALA A 212 3.15 9.00 23.79
N PHE A 213 2.66 7.88 24.34
CA PHE A 213 2.96 6.54 23.84
C PHE A 213 2.15 6.16 22.58
N ILE A 214 0.84 6.44 22.56
CA ILE A 214 -0.07 6.03 21.47
C ILE A 214 -0.03 7.00 20.29
N ASP A 215 0.12 8.30 20.55
CA ASP A 215 0.02 9.37 19.57
C ASP A 215 0.96 9.21 18.37
N PRO A 216 2.24 8.82 18.54
CA PRO A 216 3.14 8.60 17.41
C PRO A 216 2.65 7.45 16.52
N MET A 217 2.22 6.32 17.09
CA MET A 217 1.72 5.17 16.33
C MET A 217 0.44 5.51 15.59
N ARG A 218 -0.49 6.23 16.24
CA ARG A 218 -1.72 6.74 15.61
C ARG A 218 -1.38 7.69 14.47
N PHE A 219 -0.48 8.66 14.69
CA PHE A 219 -0.07 9.61 13.66
C PHE A 219 0.55 8.91 12.45
N THR A 220 1.45 7.95 12.70
CA THR A 220 2.05 7.12 11.64
C THR A 220 0.98 6.30 10.91
N PHE A 221 0.03 5.69 11.62
CA PHE A 221 -1.08 4.95 11.02
C PHE A 221 -1.96 5.86 10.15
N THR A 222 -2.38 7.01 10.65
CA THR A 222 -3.17 8.00 9.90
C THR A 222 -2.49 8.38 8.58
N ASN A 223 -1.21 8.77 8.65
CA ASN A 223 -0.47 9.19 7.46
C ASN A 223 -0.26 8.03 6.48
N LEU A 224 0.10 6.85 6.97
CA LEU A 224 0.29 5.66 6.13
C LEU A 224 -1.01 5.27 5.44
N SER A 225 -2.12 5.17 6.16
CA SER A 225 -3.39 4.75 5.57
C SER A 225 -3.85 5.74 4.48
N ILE A 226 -3.76 7.06 4.72
CA ILE A 226 -4.13 8.06 3.69
C ILE A 226 -3.18 7.99 2.48
N ASN A 227 -1.86 7.94 2.70
CA ASN A 227 -0.91 7.89 1.59
C ASN A 227 -0.99 6.58 0.80
N LEU A 228 -1.18 5.43 1.47
CA LEU A 228 -1.37 4.14 0.82
C LEU A 228 -2.64 4.12 -0.02
N ALA A 229 -3.75 4.70 0.46
CA ALA A 229 -4.96 4.85 -0.34
C ALA A 229 -4.69 5.64 -1.63
N LEU A 230 -4.11 6.84 -1.50
CA LEU A 230 -3.81 7.69 -2.66
C LEU A 230 -2.85 7.05 -3.65
N VAL A 231 -1.74 6.47 -3.17
CA VAL A 231 -0.74 5.83 -4.03
C VAL A 231 -1.32 4.60 -4.71
N ASN A 232 -2.10 3.76 -4.02
CA ASN A 232 -2.69 2.56 -4.63
C ASN A 232 -3.69 2.89 -5.75
N MET A 233 -4.28 4.09 -5.76
CA MET A 233 -5.17 4.54 -6.84
C MET A 233 -4.43 5.16 -8.04
N LEU A 234 -3.09 5.23 -8.02
CA LEU A 234 -2.34 5.58 -9.22
C LEU A 234 -2.56 4.52 -10.31
N PRO A 235 -2.71 4.91 -11.59
CA PRO A 235 -2.92 3.98 -12.69
C PRO A 235 -1.61 3.32 -13.14
N ILE A 236 -0.88 2.74 -12.18
CA ILE A 236 0.41 2.06 -12.37
C ILE A 236 0.20 0.59 -11.98
N TYR A 237 0.50 -0.35 -12.87
CA TYR A 237 0.49 -1.77 -12.50
C TYR A 237 1.73 -2.09 -11.64
N PRO A 238 1.60 -2.87 -10.54
CA PRO A 238 0.45 -3.69 -10.12
C PRO A 238 -0.52 -3.04 -9.12
N LEU A 239 -0.48 -1.73 -8.91
CA LEU A 239 -1.38 -1.04 -7.97
C LEU A 239 -2.86 -1.17 -8.38
N ASP A 240 -3.75 -1.07 -7.40
CA ASP A 240 -5.19 -1.21 -7.57
C ASP A 240 -5.77 -0.30 -8.66
N GLY A 241 -5.35 0.97 -8.71
CA GLY A 241 -5.79 1.93 -9.72
C GLY A 241 -5.38 1.51 -11.14
N GLY A 242 -4.22 0.87 -11.28
CA GLY A 242 -3.79 0.25 -12.53
C GLY A 242 -4.65 -0.96 -12.91
N GLN A 243 -5.06 -1.77 -11.94
CA GLN A 243 -5.96 -2.92 -12.14
C GLN A 243 -7.40 -2.46 -12.48
N MET A 244 -7.88 -1.40 -11.84
CA MET A 244 -9.17 -0.77 -12.15
C MET A 244 -9.17 -0.19 -13.58
N LEU A 245 -8.12 0.53 -13.96
CA LEU A 245 -7.97 1.07 -15.31
C LEU A 245 -7.97 -0.06 -16.35
N ASN A 246 -7.25 -1.15 -16.08
CA ASN A 246 -7.28 -2.35 -16.92
C ASN A 246 -8.69 -2.93 -17.04
N ALA A 247 -9.41 -3.11 -15.92
CA ALA A 247 -10.77 -3.65 -15.92
C ALA A 247 -11.73 -2.77 -16.75
N PHE A 248 -11.54 -1.45 -16.73
CA PHE A 248 -12.33 -0.51 -17.51
C PHE A 248 -12.00 -0.56 -19.01
N LEU A 249 -10.71 -0.65 -19.36
CA LEU A 249 -10.22 -0.59 -20.74
C LEU A 249 -10.20 -1.95 -21.46
N ARG A 250 -10.30 -3.08 -20.74
CA ARG A 250 -10.28 -4.44 -21.30
C ARG A 250 -11.20 -4.64 -22.51
N PRO A 251 -12.45 -4.11 -22.56
CA PRO A 251 -13.31 -4.24 -23.73
C PRO A 251 -12.75 -3.60 -25.01
N MET A 252 -11.83 -2.64 -24.89
CA MET A 252 -11.20 -1.94 -26.01
C MET A 252 -9.98 -2.70 -26.59
N GLN A 253 -9.73 -3.93 -26.10
CA GLN A 253 -8.70 -4.86 -26.60
C GLN A 253 -7.33 -4.18 -26.78
N LYS A 254 -6.83 -4.10 -28.02
CA LYS A 254 -5.52 -3.50 -28.34
C LYS A 254 -5.44 -2.03 -27.94
N VAL A 255 -6.47 -1.23 -28.24
CA VAL A 255 -6.49 0.21 -27.91
C VAL A 255 -6.44 0.40 -26.39
N GLY A 256 -7.23 -0.39 -25.64
CA GLY A 256 -7.22 -0.37 -24.19
C GLY A 256 -5.84 -0.68 -23.60
N SER A 257 -5.14 -1.69 -24.14
CA SER A 257 -3.80 -2.04 -23.68
C SER A 257 -2.76 -0.94 -23.92
N TRP A 258 -2.88 -0.18 -25.02
CA TRP A 258 -2.01 0.95 -25.31
C TRP A 258 -2.26 2.11 -24.35
N ILE A 259 -3.53 2.45 -24.12
CA ILE A 259 -3.91 3.51 -23.16
C ILE A 259 -3.40 3.16 -21.75
N GLN A 260 -3.55 1.90 -21.32
CA GLN A 260 -3.06 1.45 -20.01
C GLN A 260 -1.54 1.61 -19.90
N LYS A 261 -0.77 1.23 -20.93
CA LYS A 261 0.69 1.39 -20.93
C LYS A 261 1.10 2.86 -20.88
N ILE A 262 0.46 3.71 -21.68
CA ILE A 262 0.73 5.15 -21.69
C ILE A 262 0.46 5.76 -20.31
N ALA A 263 -0.69 5.43 -19.71
CA ALA A 263 -1.02 5.87 -18.36
C ALA A 263 0.02 5.38 -17.35
N MET A 264 0.33 4.07 -17.35
CA MET A 264 1.30 3.48 -16.42
C MET A 264 2.67 4.18 -16.50
N TYR A 265 3.24 4.33 -17.69
CA TYR A 265 4.56 4.96 -17.83
C TYR A 265 4.52 6.47 -17.54
N GLY A 266 3.44 7.16 -17.92
CA GLY A 266 3.26 8.59 -17.62
C GLY A 266 3.18 8.86 -16.12
N PHE A 267 2.38 8.08 -15.39
CA PHE A 267 2.25 8.21 -13.94
C PHE A 267 3.49 7.73 -13.18
N LEU A 268 4.17 6.69 -13.69
CA LEU A 268 5.46 6.29 -13.14
C LEU A 268 6.50 7.40 -13.30
N ALA A 269 6.58 8.04 -14.47
CA ALA A 269 7.46 9.18 -14.69
C ALA A 269 7.11 10.36 -13.77
N LEU A 270 5.82 10.67 -13.60
CA LEU A 270 5.35 11.72 -12.69
C LEU A 270 5.78 11.46 -11.24
N LEU A 271 5.58 10.24 -10.74
CA LEU A 271 5.96 9.85 -9.39
C LEU A 271 7.49 9.86 -9.20
N LEU A 272 8.23 9.24 -10.11
CA LEU A 272 9.69 9.20 -10.04
C LEU A 272 10.32 10.59 -10.16
N SER A 273 9.75 11.48 -10.97
CA SER A 273 10.22 12.88 -11.06
C SER A 273 10.00 13.61 -9.74
N ASN A 274 8.84 13.43 -9.10
CA ASN A 274 8.58 13.98 -7.77
C ASN A 274 9.59 13.46 -6.74
N ILE A 275 9.89 12.16 -6.73
CA ILE A 275 10.87 11.57 -5.80
C ILE A 275 12.28 12.10 -6.08
N ALA A 276 12.75 12.04 -7.33
CA ALA A 276 14.10 12.43 -7.71
C ALA A 276 14.37 13.91 -7.39
N LEU A 277 13.45 14.80 -7.78
CA LEU A 277 13.58 16.23 -7.51
C LEU A 277 13.45 16.54 -6.01
N SER A 278 12.61 15.82 -5.27
CA SER A 278 12.53 15.95 -3.81
C SER A 278 13.87 15.58 -3.16
N LEU A 279 14.48 14.47 -3.56
CA LEU A 279 15.78 14.03 -3.04
C LEU A 279 16.91 14.99 -3.42
N MET A 280 16.92 15.51 -4.66
CA MET A 280 17.92 16.49 -5.10
C MET A 280 17.81 17.81 -4.34
N ARG A 281 16.59 18.22 -3.98
CA ARG A 281 16.35 19.51 -3.36
C ARG A 281 16.43 19.47 -1.83
N PHE A 282 15.78 18.49 -1.22
CA PHE A 282 15.64 18.41 0.23
C PHE A 282 16.60 17.41 0.87
N GLY A 283 17.29 16.60 0.06
CA GLY A 283 18.08 15.48 0.55
C GLY A 283 17.20 14.33 1.08
N LEU A 284 17.83 13.36 1.73
CA LEU A 284 17.14 12.30 2.45
C LEU A 284 16.63 12.81 3.80
N ILE A 285 15.31 12.91 3.93
CA ILE A 285 14.65 13.26 5.19
C ILE A 285 14.28 11.97 5.92
N SER A 286 14.74 11.83 7.17
CA SER A 286 14.36 10.73 8.05
C SER A 286 13.26 11.14 9.03
N ILE A 287 12.18 10.38 9.08
CA ILE A 287 11.07 10.51 10.03
C ILE A 287 11.21 9.55 11.21
#